data_AF-A0A2E6H8B4-F1
#
_entry.id   AF-A0A2E6H8B4-F1
#
_cell.length_a   1.000
_cell.length_b   1.000
_cell.length_c   1.000
_cell.angle_alpha   90.00
_cell.angle_beta   90.00
_cell.angle_gamma   90.00
#
_symmetry.space_group_name_H-M   'P 1'
#
loop_
_entity.id
_entity.type
_entity.pdbx_description
1 polymer ?
#
loop_
_entity_poly.entity_id
_entity_poly.type
_entity_poly.pdbx_seq_one_letter_code
_entity_poly.pdbx_strand_id
1 'polypeptide(L)'
;MRSAAAEAPVLSKFDEYLVDFQVDLKKIIGKHRHPNHFLSADELLSEVNLSLFNKKEDIINCDGQAFNRVNFGKVAYAYARNLIVWTHCRDKASAYRRKMVDGVHQTEDGEKTVFELACELEGEEDERFESFDAGSKSEYVIKLLREYAHILTERELEILRLMTKDMNQEAIGEELGITHQAVSAAFINISSKIKNYLNFDYKTDSSAAKVTEGFKSIKEFFEMGQEPVMSKKDRYSLVAFLIDNSGRYSIAEVARKFEGGKFFEITVRAFINFNGLTQHVVVKNPSSHVYSGDEVELLLNLAEGGRSIDEISDQLGRSVRSVSSKCSHLLRTGELSKRPHRLGEEQSDTEMGRVK
;
A
#
# COMPACT_ATOMS: atom_id res chain seq x y z
N MET A 1 -1.12 -49.52 -34.68
CA MET A 1 -1.17 -48.19 -35.32
C MET A 1 -2.31 -47.40 -34.69
N ARG A 2 -2.03 -46.68 -33.59
CA ARG A 2 -3.03 -45.81 -32.94
C ARG A 2 -3.14 -44.52 -33.75
N SER A 3 -4.38 -44.07 -33.93
CA SER A 3 -4.81 -43.00 -34.82
C SER A 3 -4.22 -41.63 -34.43
N ALA A 4 -3.11 -41.23 -35.07
CA ALA A 4 -2.49 -39.91 -34.92
C ALA A 4 -3.38 -38.73 -35.40
N ALA A 5 -4.46 -39.00 -36.13
CA ALA A 5 -5.34 -37.96 -36.68
C ALA A 5 -6.29 -37.32 -35.66
N ALA A 6 -6.52 -37.95 -34.50
CA ALA A 6 -7.46 -37.47 -33.48
C ALA A 6 -6.80 -36.62 -32.36
N GLU A 7 -5.48 -36.71 -32.19
CA GLU A 7 -4.74 -35.99 -31.13
C GLU A 7 -4.47 -34.52 -31.49
N ALA A 8 -4.15 -34.23 -32.75
CA ALA A 8 -3.84 -32.88 -33.24
C ALA A 8 -4.89 -31.78 -32.92
N PRO A 9 -6.22 -32.00 -33.07
CA PRO A 9 -7.22 -30.98 -32.74
C PRO A 9 -7.41 -30.74 -31.24
N VAL A 10 -7.00 -31.67 -30.37
CA VAL A 10 -7.14 -31.54 -28.91
C VAL A 10 -5.94 -30.81 -28.32
N LEU A 11 -4.73 -31.07 -28.82
CA LEU A 11 -3.51 -30.33 -28.48
C LEU A 11 -3.65 -28.83 -28.80
N SER A 12 -4.25 -28.50 -29.95
CA SER A 12 -4.51 -27.11 -30.35
C SER A 12 -5.49 -26.39 -29.44
N LYS A 13 -6.50 -27.11 -28.91
CA LYS A 13 -7.50 -26.52 -27.98
C LYS A 13 -6.91 -26.22 -26.60
N PHE A 14 -5.95 -27.02 -26.13
CA PHE A 14 -5.27 -26.74 -24.87
C PHE A 14 -4.50 -25.42 -24.94
N ASP A 15 -3.75 -25.21 -26.03
CA ASP A 15 -2.94 -24.00 -26.20
C ASP A 15 -3.84 -22.76 -26.29
N GLU A 16 -4.96 -22.86 -27.01
CA GLU A 16 -6.00 -21.82 -27.07
C GLU A 16 -6.56 -21.49 -25.69
N TYR A 17 -6.92 -22.52 -24.90
CA TYR A 17 -7.45 -22.31 -23.55
C TYR A 17 -6.42 -21.75 -22.58
N LEU A 18 -5.14 -22.13 -22.71
CA LEU A 18 -4.07 -21.60 -21.86
C LEU A 18 -3.81 -20.11 -22.16
N VAL A 19 -3.85 -19.70 -23.43
CA VAL A 19 -3.72 -18.29 -23.83
C VAL A 19 -4.88 -17.46 -23.27
N ASP A 20 -6.11 -17.94 -23.41
CA ASP A 20 -7.30 -17.30 -22.85
C ASP A 20 -7.24 -17.14 -21.32
N PHE A 21 -6.67 -18.13 -20.63
CA PHE A 21 -6.65 -18.20 -19.17
C PHE A 21 -5.53 -17.37 -18.54
N GLN A 22 -4.63 -16.76 -19.32
CA GLN A 22 -3.50 -15.97 -18.79
C GLN A 22 -3.95 -14.80 -17.89
N VAL A 23 -5.05 -14.14 -18.24
CA VAL A 23 -5.61 -13.05 -17.43
C VAL A 23 -6.06 -13.56 -16.07
N ASP A 24 -6.67 -14.75 -16.02
CA ASP A 24 -7.13 -15.35 -14.79
C ASP A 24 -5.96 -15.90 -13.96
N LEU A 25 -4.93 -16.47 -14.59
CA LEU A 25 -3.68 -16.86 -13.90
C LEU A 25 -3.03 -15.68 -13.18
N LYS A 26 -2.93 -14.51 -13.82
CA LYS A 26 -2.42 -13.29 -13.19
C LYS A 26 -3.26 -12.87 -11.97
N LYS A 27 -4.59 -12.96 -12.06
CA LYS A 27 -5.49 -12.69 -10.92
C LYS A 27 -5.31 -13.70 -9.79
N ILE A 28 -5.16 -14.98 -10.12
CA ILE A 28 -4.95 -16.07 -9.15
C ILE A 28 -3.63 -15.85 -8.40
N ILE A 29 -2.55 -15.55 -9.13
CA ILE A 29 -1.24 -15.22 -8.53
C ILE A 29 -1.36 -13.98 -7.65
N GLY A 30 -1.97 -12.89 -8.14
CA GLY A 30 -2.17 -11.69 -7.33
C GLY A 30 -2.95 -11.93 -6.04
N LYS A 31 -3.94 -12.83 -6.06
CA LYS A 31 -4.75 -13.18 -4.90
C LYS A 31 -4.06 -14.11 -3.91
N HIS A 32 -3.30 -15.08 -4.41
CA HIS A 32 -2.76 -16.19 -3.60
C HIS A 32 -1.25 -16.10 -3.31
N ARG A 33 -0.52 -15.21 -3.97
CA ARG A 33 0.91 -14.97 -3.70
C ARG A 33 1.08 -14.34 -2.32
N HIS A 34 2.00 -14.90 -1.54
CA HIS A 34 2.37 -14.35 -0.24
C HIS A 34 3.12 -13.01 -0.39
N PRO A 35 2.93 -12.04 0.52
CA PRO A 35 3.67 -10.76 0.48
C PRO A 35 5.20 -10.95 0.51
N ASN A 36 5.68 -12.00 1.18
CA ASN A 36 7.09 -12.38 1.28
C ASN A 36 7.45 -13.58 0.37
N HIS A 37 6.77 -13.71 -0.77
CA HIS A 37 7.11 -14.74 -1.75
C HIS A 37 8.39 -14.36 -2.51
N PHE A 38 9.37 -15.27 -2.57
CA PHE A 38 10.68 -15.01 -3.17
C PHE A 38 10.64 -14.77 -4.67
N LEU A 39 9.81 -15.55 -5.38
CA LEU A 39 9.58 -15.32 -6.80
C LEU A 39 8.64 -14.12 -6.99
N SER A 40 8.96 -13.31 -8.00
CA SER A 40 8.11 -12.25 -8.53
C SER A 40 6.82 -12.82 -9.14
N ALA A 41 5.86 -11.95 -9.41
CA ALA A 41 4.60 -12.38 -10.02
C ALA A 41 4.80 -12.97 -11.43
N ASP A 42 5.75 -12.43 -12.20
CA ASP A 42 6.03 -12.87 -13.56
C ASP A 42 6.83 -14.19 -13.60
N GLU A 43 7.76 -14.38 -12.66
CA GLU A 43 8.45 -15.67 -12.48
C GLU A 43 7.46 -16.76 -12.06
N LEU A 44 6.54 -16.47 -11.14
CA LEU A 44 5.47 -17.41 -10.75
C LEU A 44 4.56 -17.76 -11.92
N LEU A 45 4.20 -16.78 -12.75
CA LEU A 45 3.40 -17.04 -13.95
C LEU A 45 4.13 -17.96 -14.92
N SER A 46 5.43 -17.77 -15.09
CA SER A 46 6.28 -18.61 -15.94
C SER A 46 6.37 -20.04 -15.42
N GLU A 47 6.56 -20.23 -14.11
CA GLU A 47 6.56 -21.54 -13.44
C GLU A 47 5.21 -22.25 -13.58
N VAL A 48 4.10 -21.52 -13.40
CA VAL A 48 2.75 -22.07 -13.57
C VAL A 48 2.52 -22.52 -15.02
N ASN A 49 2.89 -21.69 -15.99
CA ASN A 49 2.79 -22.03 -17.41
C ASN A 49 3.63 -23.25 -17.76
N LEU A 50 4.87 -23.33 -17.27
CA LEU A 50 5.75 -24.48 -17.46
C LEU A 50 5.15 -25.75 -16.85
N SER A 51 4.61 -25.67 -15.64
CA SER A 51 3.97 -26.79 -14.96
C SER A 51 2.75 -27.32 -15.72
N LEU A 52 1.90 -26.42 -16.23
CA LEU A 52 0.74 -26.76 -17.05
C LEU A 52 1.17 -27.40 -18.37
N PHE A 53 2.22 -26.86 -19.00
CA PHE A 53 2.74 -27.39 -20.27
C PHE A 53 3.34 -28.79 -20.10
N ASN A 54 4.14 -29.00 -19.06
CA ASN A 54 4.72 -30.31 -18.73
C ASN A 54 3.67 -31.37 -18.37
N LYS A 55 2.48 -30.93 -17.93
CA LYS A 55 1.35 -31.79 -17.56
C LYS A 55 0.22 -31.76 -18.59
N LYS A 56 0.49 -31.28 -19.80
CA LYS A 56 -0.49 -31.13 -20.88
C LYS A 56 -1.24 -32.44 -21.18
N GLU A 57 -0.51 -33.56 -21.34
CA GLU A 57 -1.12 -34.86 -21.63
C GLU A 57 -1.99 -35.38 -20.47
N ASP A 58 -1.52 -35.25 -19.23
CA ASP A 58 -2.24 -35.65 -18.02
C ASP A 58 -3.53 -34.82 -17.84
N ILE A 59 -3.49 -33.53 -18.20
CA ILE A 59 -4.64 -32.61 -18.10
C ILE A 59 -5.68 -32.92 -19.19
N ILE A 60 -5.22 -33.26 -20.40
CA ILE A 60 -6.11 -33.62 -21.52
C ILE A 60 -6.80 -34.96 -21.27
N ASN A 61 -6.06 -35.94 -20.73
CA ASN A 61 -6.53 -37.30 -20.51
C ASN A 61 -7.05 -37.55 -19.09
N CYS A 62 -7.41 -36.49 -18.36
CA CYS A 62 -7.80 -36.60 -16.95
C CYS A 62 -9.00 -37.57 -16.80
N ASP A 63 -8.77 -38.70 -16.13
CA ASP A 63 -9.69 -39.84 -16.08
C ASP A 63 -11.10 -39.43 -15.63
N GLY A 64 -12.07 -39.58 -16.54
CA GLY A 64 -13.50 -39.47 -16.25
C GLY A 64 -14.19 -38.14 -16.59
N GLN A 65 -13.50 -37.15 -17.17
CA GLN A 65 -14.14 -35.90 -17.61
C GLN A 65 -13.75 -35.48 -19.02
N ALA A 66 -14.73 -35.00 -19.80
CA ALA A 66 -14.46 -34.43 -21.12
C ALA A 66 -13.62 -33.15 -21.01
N PHE A 67 -12.58 -33.06 -21.84
CA PHE A 67 -11.73 -31.87 -21.93
C PHE A 67 -12.52 -30.68 -22.52
N ASN A 68 -12.84 -29.72 -21.66
CA ASN A 68 -13.56 -28.50 -22.02
C ASN A 68 -12.99 -27.31 -21.24
N ARG A 69 -13.34 -26.09 -21.67
CA ARG A 69 -12.83 -24.83 -21.10
C ARG A 69 -13.07 -24.69 -19.59
N VAL A 70 -14.21 -25.18 -19.09
CA VAL A 70 -14.58 -25.07 -17.67
C VAL A 70 -13.72 -26.01 -16.82
N ASN A 71 -13.56 -27.25 -17.27
CA ASN A 71 -12.76 -28.26 -16.58
C ASN A 71 -11.27 -27.88 -16.62
N PHE A 72 -10.79 -27.40 -17.77
CA PHE A 72 -9.43 -26.84 -17.87
C PHE A 72 -9.21 -25.72 -16.85
N GLY A 73 -10.13 -24.75 -16.77
CA GLY A 73 -10.02 -23.65 -15.80
C GLY A 73 -9.97 -24.12 -14.34
N LYS A 74 -10.76 -25.14 -13.97
CA LYS A 74 -10.74 -25.73 -12.62
C LYS A 74 -9.39 -26.41 -12.32
N VAL A 75 -8.88 -27.19 -13.27
CA VAL A 75 -7.59 -27.87 -13.13
C VAL A 75 -6.46 -26.85 -13.09
N ALA A 76 -6.43 -25.89 -14.01
CA ALA A 76 -5.43 -24.83 -14.07
C ALA A 76 -5.43 -23.97 -12.79
N TYR A 77 -6.60 -23.65 -12.22
CA TYR A 77 -6.70 -22.97 -10.93
C TYR A 77 -6.06 -23.80 -9.80
N ALA A 78 -6.38 -25.09 -9.72
CA ALA A 78 -5.83 -25.96 -8.69
C ALA A 78 -4.30 -26.11 -8.80
N TYR A 79 -3.79 -26.28 -10.03
CA TYR A 79 -2.35 -26.33 -10.30
C TYR A 79 -1.67 -25.02 -9.92
N ALA A 80 -2.19 -23.88 -10.37
CA ALA A 80 -1.61 -22.57 -10.07
C ALA A 80 -1.57 -22.30 -8.56
N ARG A 81 -2.68 -22.55 -7.85
CA ARG A 81 -2.76 -22.35 -6.40
C ARG A 81 -1.78 -23.24 -5.64
N ASN A 82 -1.71 -24.53 -6.00
CA ASN A 82 -0.82 -25.47 -5.33
C ASN A 82 0.65 -25.14 -5.61
N LEU A 83 0.97 -24.77 -6.86
CA LEU A 83 2.34 -24.43 -7.24
C LEU A 83 2.85 -23.22 -6.47
N ILE A 84 2.04 -22.15 -6.32
CA ILE A 84 2.42 -20.96 -5.53
C ILE A 84 2.79 -21.34 -4.09
N VAL A 85 2.00 -22.22 -3.46
CA VAL A 85 2.28 -22.69 -2.10
C VAL A 85 3.55 -23.55 -2.06
N TRP A 86 3.69 -24.47 -3.01
CA TRP A 86 4.86 -25.35 -3.09
C TRP A 86 6.15 -24.59 -3.38
N THR A 87 6.15 -23.63 -4.30
CA THR A 87 7.33 -22.79 -4.58
C THR A 87 7.72 -21.99 -3.35
N HIS A 88 6.75 -21.40 -2.64
CA HIS A 88 7.01 -20.67 -1.41
C HIS A 88 7.69 -21.54 -0.35
N CYS A 89 7.15 -22.73 -0.10
CA CYS A 89 7.69 -23.65 0.90
C CYS A 89 9.03 -24.27 0.48
N ARG A 90 9.16 -24.68 -0.79
CA ARG A 90 10.38 -25.26 -1.37
C ARG A 90 11.53 -24.27 -1.32
N ASP A 91 11.27 -23.01 -1.65
CA ASP A 91 12.27 -21.97 -1.64
C ASP A 91 12.72 -21.58 -0.23
N LYS A 92 11.80 -21.56 0.75
CA LYS A 92 12.16 -21.40 2.17
C LYS A 92 13.01 -22.56 2.67
N ALA A 93 12.72 -23.78 2.25
CA ALA A 93 13.37 -25.00 2.73
C ALA A 93 14.63 -25.39 1.95
N SER A 94 14.96 -24.67 0.87
CA SER A 94 16.09 -25.05 0.00
C SER A 94 17.38 -25.06 0.82
N ALA A 95 18.20 -26.10 0.62
CA ALA A 95 19.47 -26.23 1.32
C ALA A 95 20.42 -25.06 1.00
N TYR A 96 20.32 -24.51 -0.21
CA TYR A 96 21.02 -23.30 -0.63
C TYR A 96 20.67 -22.10 0.27
N ARG A 97 19.37 -21.79 0.47
CA ARG A 97 18.95 -20.65 1.30
C ARG A 97 19.12 -20.87 2.81
N ARG A 98 18.93 -22.11 3.30
CA ARG A 98 19.25 -22.45 4.71
C ARG A 98 20.73 -22.31 5.03
N LYS A 99 21.60 -22.35 4.01
CA LYS A 99 23.04 -22.11 4.10
C LYS A 99 23.44 -20.66 3.76
N MET A 100 22.48 -19.81 3.33
CA MET A 100 22.66 -18.35 3.28
C MET A 100 22.41 -17.71 4.66
N VAL A 101 22.86 -18.38 5.72
CA VAL A 101 23.09 -17.74 7.02
C VAL A 101 24.54 -17.36 6.98
N ASP A 102 24.83 -16.11 7.33
CA ASP A 102 26.19 -15.59 7.29
C ASP A 102 27.08 -16.47 8.18
N GLY A 103 28.05 -17.15 7.55
CA GLY A 103 28.95 -18.03 8.28
C GLY A 103 29.86 -17.18 9.16
N VAL A 104 30.09 -17.59 10.40
CA VAL A 104 31.04 -16.87 11.27
C VAL A 104 32.39 -17.57 11.18
N HIS A 105 33.41 -16.80 10.82
CA HIS A 105 34.80 -17.22 10.76
C HIS A 105 35.59 -16.52 11.87
N GLN A 106 36.42 -17.30 12.57
CA GLN A 106 37.33 -16.78 13.59
C GLN A 106 38.59 -16.26 12.88
N THR A 107 38.77 -14.95 12.89
CA THR A 107 39.95 -14.23 12.38
C THR A 107 40.76 -13.66 13.53
N GLU A 108 41.98 -13.19 13.26
CA GLU A 108 42.89 -12.63 14.28
C GLU A 108 42.29 -11.41 15.01
N ASP A 109 41.40 -10.66 14.36
CA ASP A 109 40.66 -9.51 14.91
C ASP A 109 39.32 -9.88 15.58
N GLY A 110 38.97 -11.17 15.64
CA GLY A 110 37.73 -11.67 16.24
C GLY A 110 36.81 -12.41 15.27
N GLU A 111 35.55 -12.59 15.68
CA GLU A 111 34.52 -13.25 14.87
C GLU A 111 34.03 -12.32 13.76
N LYS A 112 34.36 -12.65 12.51
CA LYS A 112 33.87 -11.96 11.31
C LYS A 112 32.94 -12.85 10.51
N THR A 113 31.96 -12.25 9.88
CA THR A 113 30.99 -12.95 9.01
C THR A 113 31.57 -13.24 7.63
N VAL A 114 31.01 -14.21 6.89
CA VAL A 114 31.39 -14.49 5.49
C VAL A 114 31.15 -13.26 4.61
N PHE A 115 30.08 -12.51 4.88
CA PHE A 115 29.80 -11.24 4.21
C PHE A 115 30.91 -10.21 4.48
N GLU A 116 31.30 -10.00 5.74
CA GLU A 116 32.40 -9.09 6.08
C GLU A 116 33.71 -9.54 5.43
N LEU A 117 34.01 -10.84 5.45
CA LEU A 117 35.19 -11.39 4.78
C LEU A 117 35.16 -11.19 3.26
N ALA A 118 33.99 -11.35 2.63
CA ALA A 118 33.80 -11.14 1.20
C ALA A 118 33.88 -9.65 0.84
N CYS A 119 33.35 -8.77 1.67
CA CYS A 119 33.52 -7.32 1.55
C CYS A 119 34.98 -6.90 1.73
N GLU A 120 35.75 -7.55 2.60
CA GLU A 120 37.19 -7.30 2.72
C GLU A 120 37.99 -7.82 1.52
N LEU A 121 37.52 -8.89 0.87
CA LEU A 121 38.21 -9.52 -0.26
C LEU A 121 37.89 -8.87 -1.62
N GLU A 122 36.62 -8.50 -1.84
CA GLU A 122 36.11 -7.93 -3.09
C GLU A 122 35.80 -6.43 -3.00
N GLY A 123 35.61 -5.90 -1.80
CA GLY A 123 35.43 -4.47 -1.60
C GLY A 123 36.73 -3.76 -1.89
N GLU A 124 36.77 -2.99 -2.96
CA GLU A 124 37.78 -1.95 -3.10
C GLU A 124 37.46 -0.89 -2.04
N GLU A 125 38.38 -0.68 -1.08
CA GLU A 125 38.39 0.54 -0.29
C GLU A 125 38.69 1.70 -1.23
N ASP A 126 37.61 2.17 -1.83
CA ASP A 126 37.65 3.30 -2.72
C ASP A 126 37.77 4.56 -1.85
N GLU A 127 38.90 5.28 -1.99
CA GLU A 127 39.20 6.56 -1.32
C GLU A 127 38.02 7.55 -1.40
N ARG A 128 37.10 7.36 -2.37
CA ARG A 128 35.86 8.12 -2.56
C ARG A 128 34.80 7.91 -1.47
N PHE A 129 34.92 6.92 -0.59
CA PHE A 129 34.00 6.68 0.54
C PHE A 129 34.55 7.11 1.89
N GLU A 130 35.87 7.30 2.05
CA GLU A 130 36.44 7.92 3.26
C GLU A 130 35.91 9.36 3.47
N SER A 131 35.61 10.07 2.38
CA SER A 131 35.02 11.41 2.42
C SER A 131 33.49 11.44 2.59
N PHE A 132 32.81 10.28 2.56
CA PHE A 132 31.36 10.20 2.77
C PHE A 132 30.98 10.64 4.19
N ASP A 133 31.80 10.26 5.18
CA ASP A 133 31.57 10.57 6.59
C ASP A 133 32.15 11.93 7.03
N ALA A 134 33.16 12.46 6.32
CA ALA A 134 33.85 13.69 6.68
C ALA A 134 33.17 14.99 6.16
N GLY A 135 32.16 14.85 5.30
CA GLY A 135 31.30 15.95 4.90
C GLY A 135 31.62 16.50 3.52
N SER A 136 30.91 16.01 2.51
CA SER A 136 30.27 16.86 1.50
C SER A 136 29.36 16.04 0.58
N LYS A 137 28.08 15.93 0.93
CA LYS A 137 27.02 15.53 -0.02
C LYS A 137 27.12 16.32 -1.34
N SER A 138 27.65 17.54 -1.29
CA SER A 138 27.93 18.38 -2.46
C SER A 138 29.01 17.81 -3.39
N GLU A 139 30.07 17.15 -2.92
CA GLU A 139 31.06 16.51 -3.80
C GLU A 139 30.48 15.28 -4.50
N TYR A 140 29.66 14.49 -3.80
CA TYR A 140 28.93 13.39 -4.39
C TYR A 140 27.93 13.87 -5.46
N VAL A 141 27.19 14.96 -5.19
CA VAL A 141 26.30 15.59 -6.18
C VAL A 141 27.10 16.14 -7.37
N ILE A 142 28.27 16.74 -7.15
CA ILE A 142 29.16 17.22 -8.23
C ILE A 142 29.71 16.05 -9.06
N LYS A 143 30.06 14.91 -8.42
CA LYS A 143 30.47 13.68 -9.10
C LYS A 143 29.34 13.10 -9.94
N LEU A 144 28.12 13.08 -9.38
CA LEU A 144 26.91 12.71 -10.10
C LEU A 144 26.71 13.60 -11.34
N LEU A 145 26.80 14.92 -11.17
CA LEU A 145 26.66 15.87 -12.28
C LEU A 145 27.72 15.68 -13.38
N ARG A 146 28.93 15.25 -13.02
CA ARG A 146 29.99 14.90 -13.97
C ARG A 146 29.73 13.58 -14.69
N GLU A 147 29.23 12.57 -14.01
CA GLU A 147 28.88 11.25 -14.59
C GLU A 147 27.60 11.32 -15.46
N TYR A 148 26.67 12.21 -15.12
CA TYR A 148 25.44 12.49 -15.87
C TYR A 148 25.59 13.59 -16.94
N ALA A 149 26.82 13.89 -17.37
CA ALA A 149 27.14 14.91 -18.38
C ALA A 149 26.43 14.73 -19.73
N HIS A 150 25.87 13.56 -20.03
CA HIS A 150 25.09 13.29 -21.24
C HIS A 150 23.73 14.03 -21.28
N ILE A 151 23.26 14.56 -20.15
CA ILE A 151 22.02 15.33 -20.06
C ILE A 151 22.24 16.79 -20.48
N LEU A 152 23.48 17.28 -20.36
CA LEU A 152 23.88 18.63 -20.69
C LEU A 152 24.55 18.67 -22.07
N THR A 153 24.31 19.74 -22.81
CA THR A 153 25.01 19.99 -24.07
C THR A 153 26.48 20.35 -23.82
N GLU A 154 27.35 20.21 -24.81
CA GLU A 154 28.79 20.52 -24.68
C GLU A 154 29.03 21.95 -24.16
N ARG A 155 28.22 22.92 -24.62
CA ARG A 155 28.27 24.32 -24.15
C ARG A 155 27.81 24.50 -22.71
N GLU A 156 26.76 23.79 -22.30
CA GLU A 156 26.30 23.81 -20.91
C GLU A 156 27.31 23.16 -19.96
N LEU A 157 28.01 22.11 -20.42
CA LEU A 157 29.08 21.45 -19.69
C LEU A 157 30.30 22.37 -19.54
N GLU A 158 30.65 23.11 -20.59
CA GLU A 158 31.73 24.10 -20.59
C GLU A 158 31.43 25.25 -19.61
N ILE A 159 30.22 25.80 -19.63
CA ILE A 159 29.75 26.81 -18.66
C ILE A 159 29.78 26.24 -17.23
N LEU A 160 29.27 25.02 -17.01
CA LEU A 160 29.28 24.38 -15.70
C LEU A 160 30.71 24.18 -15.17
N ARG A 161 31.66 23.81 -16.02
CA ARG A 161 33.09 23.68 -15.67
C ARG A 161 33.70 25.02 -15.26
N LEU A 162 33.41 26.09 -15.98
CA LEU A 162 33.92 27.43 -15.64
C LEU A 162 33.30 27.95 -14.34
N MET A 163 32.05 27.62 -14.06
CA MET A 163 31.41 27.94 -12.77
C MET A 163 32.02 27.19 -11.58
N THR A 164 32.45 25.94 -11.77
CA THR A 164 33.15 25.20 -10.69
C THR A 164 34.53 25.77 -10.34
N LYS A 165 35.04 26.73 -11.12
CA LYS A 165 36.30 27.44 -10.87
C LYS A 165 36.09 28.81 -10.20
N ASP A 166 34.92 29.04 -9.59
CA ASP A 166 34.54 30.28 -8.89
C ASP A 166 34.61 31.54 -9.76
N MET A 167 34.41 31.41 -11.07
CA MET A 167 34.35 32.56 -11.99
C MET A 167 33.00 33.26 -11.91
N ASN A 168 32.99 34.59 -11.98
CA ASN A 168 31.75 35.36 -12.03
C ASN A 168 31.09 35.26 -13.43
N GLN A 169 29.78 35.53 -13.52
CA GLN A 169 29.02 35.35 -14.76
C GLN A 169 29.50 36.26 -15.91
N GLU A 170 30.07 37.42 -15.58
CA GLU A 170 30.62 38.37 -16.56
C GLU A 170 31.94 37.84 -17.17
N ALA A 171 32.87 37.34 -16.34
CA ALA A 171 34.11 36.72 -16.80
C ALA A 171 33.87 35.43 -17.59
N ILE A 172 32.85 34.66 -17.23
CA ILE A 172 32.44 33.48 -18.03
C ILE A 172 31.90 33.92 -19.40
N GLY A 173 31.16 35.02 -19.45
CA GLY A 173 30.68 35.61 -20.70
C GLY A 173 31.82 36.10 -21.59
N GLU A 174 32.80 36.79 -21.01
CA GLU A 174 33.99 37.27 -21.72
C GLU A 174 34.85 36.12 -22.27
N GLU A 175 35.09 35.08 -21.47
CA GLU A 175 35.89 33.91 -21.86
C GLU A 175 35.25 33.10 -23.01
N LEU A 176 33.92 32.98 -23.01
CA LEU A 176 33.17 32.23 -24.02
C LEU A 176 32.67 33.10 -25.18
N GLY A 177 32.90 34.42 -25.14
CA GLY A 177 32.42 35.38 -26.15
C GLY A 177 30.90 35.51 -26.21
N ILE A 178 30.21 35.27 -25.09
CA ILE A 178 28.75 35.32 -24.97
C ILE A 178 28.31 36.40 -23.98
N THR A 179 27.07 36.87 -24.11
CA THR A 179 26.55 37.87 -23.18
C THR A 179 26.29 37.26 -21.79
N HIS A 180 26.44 38.06 -20.74
CA HIS A 180 26.10 37.67 -19.36
C HIS A 180 24.67 37.11 -19.26
N GLN A 181 23.72 37.66 -20.02
CA GLN A 181 22.34 37.17 -20.08
C GLN A 181 22.26 35.73 -20.65
N ALA A 182 23.11 35.38 -21.62
CA ALA A 182 23.17 34.03 -22.19
C ALA A 182 23.73 33.01 -21.19
N VAL A 183 24.74 33.40 -20.39
CA VAL A 183 25.27 32.59 -19.28
C VAL A 183 24.19 32.32 -18.24
N SER A 184 23.44 33.35 -17.86
CA SER A 184 22.34 33.24 -16.89
C SER A 184 21.22 32.31 -17.38
N ALA A 185 20.82 32.43 -18.66
CA ALA A 185 19.81 31.57 -19.26
C ALA A 185 20.27 30.10 -19.35
N ALA A 186 21.54 29.86 -19.73
CA ALA A 186 22.13 28.53 -19.74
C ALA A 186 22.13 27.89 -18.34
N PHE A 187 22.40 28.67 -17.29
CA PHE A 187 22.38 28.19 -15.91
C PHE A 187 20.99 27.75 -15.45
N ILE A 188 19.94 28.50 -15.78
CA ILE A 188 18.55 28.13 -15.47
C ILE A 188 18.17 26.82 -16.16
N ASN A 189 18.61 26.65 -17.40
CA ASN A 189 18.37 25.43 -18.17
C ASN A 189 19.12 24.22 -17.59
N ILE A 190 20.40 24.39 -17.25
CA ILE A 190 21.23 23.37 -16.56
C ILE A 190 20.53 22.93 -15.26
N SER A 191 20.16 23.89 -14.41
CA SER A 191 19.49 23.63 -13.13
C SER A 191 18.16 22.89 -13.30
N SER A 192 17.39 23.23 -14.33
CA SER A 192 16.10 22.60 -14.62
C SER A 192 16.28 21.17 -15.15
N LYS A 193 17.26 20.93 -16.02
CA LYS A 193 17.60 19.58 -16.53
C LYS A 193 18.06 18.65 -15.41
N ILE A 194 18.92 19.14 -14.53
CA ILE A 194 19.39 18.40 -13.35
C ILE A 194 18.21 18.08 -12.41
N LYS A 195 17.34 19.07 -12.14
CA LYS A 195 16.18 18.89 -11.26
C LYS A 195 15.20 17.84 -11.81
N ASN A 196 14.90 17.88 -13.11
CA ASN A 196 13.98 16.95 -13.74
C ASN A 196 14.53 15.52 -13.76
N TYR A 197 15.85 15.36 -13.87
CA TYR A 197 16.47 14.04 -13.86
C TYR A 197 16.52 13.40 -12.48
N LEU A 198 16.86 14.18 -11.45
CA LEU A 198 17.03 13.64 -10.09
C LEU A 198 15.71 13.35 -9.36
N ASN A 199 14.57 13.85 -9.86
CA ASN A 199 13.23 13.65 -9.30
C ASN A 199 13.15 13.83 -7.76
N PHE A 200 14.00 14.67 -7.19
CA PHE A 200 14.08 15.00 -5.77
C PHE A 200 14.20 16.52 -5.61
N ASP A 201 13.45 17.08 -4.67
CA ASP A 201 13.49 18.51 -4.39
C ASP A 201 14.57 18.81 -3.34
N TYR A 202 15.76 19.19 -3.81
CA TYR A 202 16.91 19.53 -2.98
C TYR A 202 16.72 20.76 -2.08
N LYS A 203 15.62 21.51 -2.26
CA LYS A 203 15.29 22.68 -1.43
C LYS A 203 14.36 22.36 -0.27
N THR A 204 13.66 21.23 -0.29
CA THR A 204 12.75 20.82 0.79
C THR A 204 13.39 19.69 1.59
N ASP A 205 14.13 20.07 2.63
CA ASP A 205 14.58 19.11 3.64
C ASP A 205 13.37 18.62 4.46
N SER A 206 12.70 17.60 3.94
CA SER A 206 11.53 16.97 4.56
C SER A 206 11.91 16.09 5.76
N SER A 207 13.19 16.02 6.13
CA SER A 207 13.68 15.12 7.17
C SER A 207 13.80 15.79 8.55
N ALA A 208 14.39 16.99 8.65
CA ALA A 208 14.67 17.62 9.95
C ALA A 208 13.40 17.94 10.76
N ALA A 209 12.35 18.46 10.12
CA ALA A 209 11.09 18.76 10.78
C ALA A 209 10.36 17.48 11.25
N LYS A 210 10.33 16.43 10.43
CA LYS A 210 9.72 15.13 10.78
C LYS A 210 10.51 14.39 11.84
N VAL A 211 11.84 14.52 11.84
CA VAL A 211 12.70 13.95 12.89
C VAL A 211 12.47 14.68 14.20
N THR A 212 12.33 16.01 14.19
CA THR A 212 12.01 16.80 15.39
C THR A 212 10.61 16.49 15.92
N GLU A 213 9.62 16.33 15.03
CA GLU A 213 8.27 15.89 15.36
C GLU A 213 8.25 14.45 15.91
N GLY A 214 9.07 13.56 15.34
CA GLY A 214 9.27 12.19 15.82
C GLY A 214 9.92 12.15 17.21
N PHE A 215 10.98 12.93 17.44
CA PHE A 215 11.61 13.05 18.75
C PHE A 215 10.67 13.68 19.78
N LYS A 216 9.86 14.67 19.39
CA LYS A 216 8.82 15.24 20.24
C LYS A 216 7.76 14.20 20.60
N SER A 217 7.32 13.40 19.63
CA SER A 217 6.33 12.32 19.85
C SER A 217 6.88 11.20 20.74
N ILE A 218 8.14 10.82 20.57
CA ILE A 218 8.84 9.84 21.41
C ILE A 218 9.00 10.39 22.82
N LYS A 219 9.44 11.65 22.95
CA LYS A 219 9.58 12.32 24.23
C LYS A 219 8.23 12.42 24.94
N GLU A 220 7.17 12.83 24.26
CA GLU A 220 5.80 12.82 24.78
C GLU A 220 5.37 11.42 25.22
N PHE A 221 5.63 10.37 24.43
CA PHE A 221 5.29 8.99 24.78
C PHE A 221 5.99 8.50 26.06
N PHE A 222 7.25 8.86 26.26
CA PHE A 222 8.03 8.45 27.44
C PHE A 222 7.92 9.44 28.63
N GLU A 223 7.50 10.68 28.41
CA GLU A 223 7.25 11.70 29.44
C GLU A 223 5.78 11.79 29.87
N MET A 224 4.84 11.11 29.19
CA MET A 224 3.53 10.81 29.78
C MET A 224 3.76 9.96 31.02
N GLY A 225 3.86 10.63 32.17
CA GLY A 225 3.96 9.99 33.48
C GLY A 225 2.94 8.86 33.56
N GLN A 226 3.38 7.69 34.05
CA GLN A 226 2.53 6.53 34.20
C GLN A 226 1.20 6.95 34.81
N GLU A 227 0.09 6.67 34.11
CA GLU A 227 -1.23 7.02 34.63
C GLU A 227 -1.39 6.41 36.03
N PRO A 228 -1.83 7.18 37.04
CA PRO A 228 -1.94 6.66 38.39
C PRO A 228 -2.85 5.43 38.39
N VAL A 229 -2.30 4.31 38.85
CA VAL A 229 -3.04 3.05 38.94
C VAL A 229 -4.20 3.22 39.92
N MET A 230 -5.44 2.98 39.48
CA MET A 230 -6.61 2.99 40.38
C MET A 230 -6.44 1.97 41.50
N SER A 231 -6.26 2.48 42.73
CA SER A 231 -6.21 1.65 43.94
C SER A 231 -7.58 1.01 44.20
N LYS A 232 -7.63 0.01 45.09
CA LYS A 232 -8.91 -0.60 45.50
C LYS A 232 -9.89 0.44 46.07
N LYS A 233 -9.40 1.43 46.83
CA LYS A 233 -10.23 2.50 47.40
C LYS A 233 -10.83 3.38 46.30
N ASP A 234 -10.01 3.79 45.32
CA ASP A 234 -10.48 4.62 44.20
C ASP A 234 -11.58 3.91 43.39
N ARG A 235 -11.47 2.59 43.21
CA ARG A 235 -12.48 1.78 42.50
C ARG A 235 -13.82 1.78 43.24
N TYR A 236 -13.83 1.58 44.57
CA TYR A 236 -15.06 1.63 45.35
C TYR A 236 -15.69 3.03 45.32
N SER A 237 -14.88 4.08 45.45
CA SER A 237 -15.35 5.46 45.33
C SER A 237 -15.93 5.76 43.95
N LEU A 238 -15.33 5.25 42.87
CA LEU A 238 -15.82 5.44 41.51
C LEU A 238 -17.17 4.74 41.29
N VAL A 239 -17.34 3.52 41.83
CA VAL A 239 -18.63 2.81 41.78
C VAL A 239 -19.71 3.59 42.52
N ALA A 240 -19.42 4.07 43.74
CA ALA A 240 -20.37 4.89 44.50
C ALA A 240 -20.73 6.18 43.74
N PHE A 241 -19.72 6.88 43.20
CA PHE A 241 -19.93 8.09 42.41
C PHE A 241 -20.80 7.86 41.17
N LEU A 242 -20.61 6.74 40.47
CA LEU A 242 -21.41 6.35 39.31
C LEU A 242 -22.86 6.02 39.68
N ILE A 243 -23.08 5.32 40.79
CA ILE A 243 -24.43 4.99 41.27
C ILE A 243 -25.17 6.26 41.70
N ASP A 244 -24.52 7.13 42.47
CA ASP A 244 -25.09 8.40 42.96
C ASP A 244 -25.41 9.39 41.83
N ASN A 245 -24.71 9.27 40.70
CA ASN A 245 -24.88 10.12 39.52
C ASN A 245 -25.32 9.33 38.27
N SER A 246 -26.05 8.23 38.50
CA SER A 246 -26.46 7.32 37.43
C SER A 246 -27.22 8.06 36.32
N GLY A 247 -26.74 7.92 35.08
CA GLY A 247 -27.36 8.51 33.89
C GLY A 247 -27.24 10.03 33.79
N ARG A 248 -26.41 10.68 34.63
CA ARG A 248 -26.23 12.15 34.62
C ARG A 248 -25.01 12.62 33.84
N TYR A 249 -23.95 11.82 33.80
CA TYR A 249 -22.67 12.22 33.23
C TYR A 249 -22.22 11.24 32.16
N SER A 250 -21.63 11.76 31.09
CA SER A 250 -20.87 10.97 30.12
C SER A 250 -19.54 10.51 30.73
N ILE A 251 -18.91 9.50 30.14
CA ILE A 251 -17.62 8.96 30.62
C ILE A 251 -16.54 10.06 30.72
N ALA A 252 -16.50 10.98 29.74
CA ALA A 252 -15.59 12.12 29.74
C ALA A 252 -15.87 13.13 30.88
N GLU A 253 -17.12 13.26 31.30
CA GLU A 253 -17.50 14.12 32.43
C GLU A 253 -17.25 13.45 33.77
N VAL A 254 -17.48 12.14 33.87
CA VAL A 254 -17.11 11.35 35.04
C VAL A 254 -15.60 11.46 35.28
N ALA A 255 -14.79 11.28 34.25
CA ALA A 255 -13.33 11.38 34.36
C ALA A 255 -12.86 12.75 34.87
N ARG A 256 -13.50 13.84 34.42
CA ARG A 256 -13.15 15.21 34.86
C ARG A 256 -13.64 15.54 36.28
N LYS A 257 -14.80 15.02 36.69
CA LYS A 257 -15.43 15.36 37.97
C LYS A 257 -15.00 14.44 39.12
N PHE A 258 -14.68 13.18 38.83
CA PHE A 258 -14.26 12.22 39.82
C PHE A 258 -12.86 12.56 40.33
N GLU A 259 -12.71 12.73 41.66
CA GLU A 259 -11.44 13.02 42.34
C GLU A 259 -10.63 14.14 41.67
N GLY A 260 -11.32 15.18 41.18
CA GLY A 260 -10.70 16.35 40.54
C GLY A 260 -9.98 16.08 39.21
N GLY A 261 -10.31 15.00 38.50
CA GLY A 261 -9.65 14.66 37.24
C GLY A 261 -8.39 13.82 37.41
N LYS A 262 -8.24 13.13 38.55
CA LYS A 262 -7.08 12.30 38.89
C LYS A 262 -6.79 11.19 37.87
N PHE A 263 -7.80 10.68 37.16
CA PHE A 263 -7.68 9.58 36.22
C PHE A 263 -8.10 10.01 34.81
N PHE A 264 -7.41 9.50 33.78
CA PHE A 264 -7.78 9.79 32.41
C PHE A 264 -9.08 9.07 32.03
N GLU A 265 -9.74 9.60 31.00
CA GLU A 265 -10.99 9.05 30.47
C GLU A 265 -10.83 7.58 30.07
N ILE A 266 -9.66 7.18 29.56
CA ILE A 266 -9.41 5.83 29.09
C ILE A 266 -9.43 4.81 30.24
N THR A 267 -8.84 5.14 31.39
CA THR A 267 -8.82 4.25 32.57
C THR A 267 -10.19 4.18 33.23
N VAL A 268 -10.89 5.31 33.33
CA VAL A 268 -12.29 5.33 33.81
C VAL A 268 -13.18 4.49 32.90
N ARG A 269 -13.05 4.62 31.58
CA ARG A 269 -13.79 3.83 30.58
C ARG A 269 -13.50 2.34 30.70
N ALA A 270 -12.22 1.96 30.82
CA ALA A 270 -11.81 0.58 30.97
C ALA A 270 -12.42 -0.03 32.23
N PHE A 271 -12.40 0.69 33.36
CA PHE A 271 -13.02 0.26 34.60
C PHE A 271 -14.54 0.07 34.47
N ILE A 272 -15.25 1.05 33.90
CA ILE A 272 -16.71 0.99 33.70
C ILE A 272 -17.09 -0.22 32.85
N ASN A 273 -16.40 -0.43 31.73
CA ASN A 273 -16.67 -1.54 30.81
C ASN A 273 -16.39 -2.89 31.47
N PHE A 274 -15.25 -3.04 32.14
CA PHE A 274 -14.85 -4.29 32.78
C PHE A 274 -15.84 -4.71 33.90
N ASN A 275 -16.44 -3.75 34.59
CA ASN A 275 -17.39 -4.02 35.68
C ASN A 275 -18.87 -3.95 35.24
N GLY A 276 -19.15 -3.80 33.94
CA GLY A 276 -20.52 -3.75 33.42
C GLY A 276 -21.34 -2.55 33.88
N LEU A 277 -20.68 -1.41 34.19
CA LEU A 277 -21.33 -0.22 34.77
C LEU A 277 -21.80 0.79 33.71
N THR A 278 -21.80 0.41 32.43
CA THR A 278 -22.12 1.30 31.30
C THR A 278 -23.52 1.91 31.41
N GLN A 279 -24.45 1.22 32.08
CA GLN A 279 -25.80 1.72 32.36
C GLN A 279 -25.86 2.98 33.25
N HIS A 280 -24.80 3.26 34.00
CA HIS A 280 -24.73 4.41 34.90
C HIS A 280 -24.16 5.68 34.25
N VAL A 281 -23.75 5.61 32.97
CA VAL A 281 -23.22 6.75 32.23
C VAL A 281 -24.08 7.09 31.01
N VAL A 282 -24.12 8.38 30.67
CA VAL A 282 -24.81 8.84 29.46
C VAL A 282 -23.98 8.43 28.25
N VAL A 283 -24.59 7.64 27.36
CA VAL A 283 -24.03 7.33 26.04
C VAL A 283 -24.35 8.53 25.13
N LYS A 284 -23.32 9.17 24.55
CA LYS A 284 -23.55 10.17 23.50
C LYS A 284 -24.29 9.49 22.35
N ASN A 285 -25.42 10.06 21.93
CA ASN A 285 -26.23 9.53 20.83
C ASN A 285 -25.36 9.24 19.58
N PRO A 286 -25.62 8.15 18.85
CA PRO A 286 -24.93 7.87 17.60
C PRO A 286 -25.13 9.03 16.61
N SER A 287 -24.08 9.30 15.82
CA SER A 287 -24.07 10.39 14.85
C SER A 287 -25.24 10.27 13.87
N SER A 288 -25.79 11.41 13.45
CA SER A 288 -26.91 11.54 12.49
C SER A 288 -26.62 10.99 11.08
N HIS A 289 -25.55 10.24 10.89
CA HIS A 289 -25.09 9.67 9.61
C HIS A 289 -25.50 8.21 9.40
N VAL A 290 -26.17 7.58 10.38
CA VAL A 290 -26.66 6.21 10.26
C VAL A 290 -28.12 6.23 9.83
N TYR A 291 -28.44 5.57 8.71
CA TYR A 291 -29.83 5.33 8.30
C TYR A 291 -30.47 4.35 9.29
N SER A 292 -31.61 4.72 9.85
CA SER A 292 -32.47 3.83 10.63
C SER A 292 -33.07 2.73 9.74
N GLY A 293 -33.57 1.65 10.36
CA GLY A 293 -34.24 0.55 9.63
C GLY A 293 -35.42 1.07 8.80
N ASP A 294 -36.27 1.90 9.41
CA ASP A 294 -37.43 2.51 8.77
C ASP A 294 -37.05 3.40 7.58
N GLU A 295 -35.94 4.16 7.68
CA GLU A 295 -35.42 4.95 6.55
C GLU A 295 -34.90 4.07 5.41
N VAL A 296 -34.37 2.88 5.70
CA VAL A 296 -33.93 1.93 4.68
C VAL A 296 -35.13 1.28 3.99
N GLU A 297 -36.15 0.87 4.74
CA GLU A 297 -37.39 0.32 4.16
C GLU A 297 -38.10 1.34 3.27
N LEU A 298 -38.23 2.58 3.72
CA LEU A 298 -38.80 3.66 2.92
C LEU A 298 -37.99 3.92 1.65
N LEU A 299 -36.66 3.92 1.74
CA LEU A 299 -35.78 4.06 0.57
C LEU A 299 -35.99 2.92 -0.43
N LEU A 300 -36.04 1.67 0.02
CA LEU A 300 -36.26 0.51 -0.84
C LEU A 300 -37.61 0.59 -1.54
N ASN A 301 -38.69 0.90 -0.81
CA ASN A 301 -40.03 1.06 -1.38
C ASN A 301 -40.08 2.14 -2.47
N LEU A 302 -39.41 3.27 -2.26
CA LEU A 302 -39.37 4.35 -3.24
C LEU A 302 -38.50 4.01 -4.45
N ALA A 303 -37.37 3.32 -4.22
CA ALA A 303 -36.45 2.88 -5.27
C ALA A 303 -37.09 1.82 -6.17
N GLU A 304 -37.79 0.83 -5.60
CA GLU A 304 -38.56 -0.17 -6.35
C GLU A 304 -39.78 0.44 -7.05
N GLY A 305 -40.38 1.47 -6.44
CA GLY A 305 -41.42 2.30 -7.07
C GLY A 305 -40.93 3.18 -8.23
N GLY A 306 -39.66 3.09 -8.62
CA GLY A 306 -39.09 3.78 -9.78
C GLY A 306 -38.78 5.26 -9.58
N ARG A 307 -38.82 5.75 -8.34
CA ARG A 307 -38.49 7.15 -8.02
C ARG A 307 -37.01 7.43 -8.25
N SER A 308 -36.70 8.66 -8.65
CA SER A 308 -35.32 9.12 -8.83
C SER A 308 -34.60 9.31 -7.49
N ILE A 309 -33.27 9.32 -7.51
CA ILE A 309 -32.45 9.58 -6.30
C ILE A 309 -32.81 10.93 -5.67
N ASP A 310 -33.13 11.93 -6.48
CA ASP A 310 -33.48 13.28 -6.03
C ASP A 310 -34.84 13.29 -5.33
N GLU A 311 -35.86 12.61 -5.89
CA GLU A 311 -37.18 12.46 -5.23
C GLU A 311 -37.08 11.70 -3.90
N ILE A 312 -36.23 10.66 -3.84
CA ILE A 312 -35.97 9.91 -2.61
C ILE A 312 -35.27 10.80 -1.57
N SER A 313 -34.37 11.67 -2.03
CA SER A 313 -33.67 12.66 -1.19
C SER A 313 -34.65 13.61 -0.51
N ASP A 314 -35.62 14.13 -1.26
CA ASP A 314 -36.63 15.06 -0.74
C ASP A 314 -37.54 14.40 0.28
N GLN A 315 -37.95 13.14 0.06
CA GLN A 315 -38.81 12.42 0.99
C GLN A 315 -38.10 11.99 2.28
N LEU A 316 -36.82 11.60 2.19
CA LEU A 316 -36.03 11.24 3.37
C LEU A 316 -35.45 12.44 4.11
N GLY A 317 -35.54 13.65 3.55
CA GLY A 317 -34.88 14.84 4.10
C GLY A 317 -33.36 14.69 4.21
N ARG A 318 -32.76 13.85 3.34
CA ARG A 318 -31.32 13.58 3.30
C ARG A 318 -30.70 14.29 2.12
N SER A 319 -29.37 14.39 2.09
CA SER A 319 -28.67 14.91 0.91
C SER A 319 -28.64 13.87 -0.21
N VAL A 320 -28.74 14.32 -1.45
CA VAL A 320 -28.71 13.46 -2.65
C VAL A 320 -27.46 12.58 -2.68
N ARG A 321 -26.33 13.11 -2.17
CA ARG A 321 -25.07 12.36 -2.02
C ARG A 321 -25.20 11.21 -1.03
N SER A 322 -25.83 11.44 0.12
CA SER A 322 -26.06 10.41 1.13
C SER A 322 -26.96 9.30 0.59
N VAL A 323 -28.07 9.65 -0.05
CA VAL A 323 -29.02 8.69 -0.63
C VAL A 323 -28.33 7.89 -1.74
N SER A 324 -27.61 8.55 -2.64
CA SER A 324 -26.86 7.88 -3.70
C SER A 324 -25.84 6.89 -3.16
N SER A 325 -25.10 7.23 -2.09
CA SER A 325 -24.15 6.32 -1.45
C SER A 325 -24.84 5.13 -0.79
N LYS A 326 -26.00 5.35 -0.16
CA LYS A 326 -26.79 4.28 0.45
C LYS A 326 -27.37 3.33 -0.60
N CYS A 327 -27.93 3.84 -1.70
CA CYS A 327 -28.40 3.01 -2.82
C CYS A 327 -27.27 2.14 -3.42
N SER A 328 -26.07 2.69 -3.60
CA SER A 328 -24.91 1.90 -4.07
C SER A 328 -24.52 0.78 -3.09
N HIS A 329 -24.66 1.03 -1.79
CA HIS A 329 -24.41 0.01 -0.77
C HIS A 329 -25.47 -1.10 -0.79
N LEU A 330 -26.76 -0.74 -0.90
CA LEU A 330 -27.88 -1.68 -0.97
C LEU A 330 -27.83 -2.54 -2.25
N LEU A 331 -27.39 -1.96 -3.37
CA LEU A 331 -27.14 -2.70 -4.61
C LEU A 331 -26.01 -3.72 -4.44
N ARG A 332 -24.91 -3.35 -3.76
CA ARG A 332 -23.77 -4.25 -3.52
C ARG A 332 -24.11 -5.40 -2.57
N THR A 333 -25.03 -5.18 -1.63
CA THR A 333 -25.48 -6.18 -0.66
C THR A 333 -26.61 -7.05 -1.20
N GLY A 334 -27.18 -6.71 -2.36
CA GLY A 334 -28.26 -7.45 -3.01
C GLY A 334 -29.66 -7.14 -2.47
N GLU A 335 -29.77 -6.18 -1.56
CA GLU A 335 -31.05 -5.69 -1.01
C GLU A 335 -31.81 -4.80 -2.00
N LEU A 336 -31.13 -4.29 -3.03
CA LEU A 336 -31.71 -3.49 -4.10
C LEU A 336 -31.40 -4.10 -5.47
N SER A 337 -32.40 -4.22 -6.35
CA SER A 337 -32.29 -4.88 -7.66
C SER A 337 -31.67 -4.00 -8.75
N LYS A 338 -32.06 -2.72 -8.81
CA LYS A 338 -31.55 -1.73 -9.77
C LYS A 338 -31.30 -0.40 -9.08
N ARG A 339 -30.26 0.31 -9.51
CA ARG A 339 -29.97 1.66 -9.01
C ARG A 339 -31.01 2.66 -9.56
N PRO A 340 -31.60 3.52 -8.72
CA PRO A 340 -32.46 4.61 -9.18
C PRO A 340 -31.67 5.62 -10.02
N HIS A 341 -32.33 6.19 -11.02
CA HIS A 341 -31.77 7.21 -11.91
C HIS A 341 -31.70 8.58 -11.21
N ARG A 342 -30.87 9.50 -11.72
CA ARG A 342 -30.93 10.92 -11.33
C ARG A 342 -31.85 11.70 -12.26
N LEU A 343 -32.45 12.78 -11.75
CA LEU A 343 -33.19 13.71 -12.60
C LEU A 343 -32.24 14.29 -13.66
N GLY A 344 -32.57 14.07 -14.94
CA GLY A 344 -31.78 14.53 -16.09
C GLY A 344 -30.94 13.45 -16.80
N GLU A 345 -30.93 12.21 -16.30
CA GLU A 345 -30.35 11.07 -17.02
C GLU A 345 -31.48 10.33 -17.79
N GLU A 346 -31.43 10.32 -19.13
CA GLU A 346 -32.33 9.50 -19.94
C GLU A 346 -32.12 8.01 -19.63
N GLN A 347 -33.20 7.25 -19.47
CA GLN A 347 -33.16 5.80 -19.29
C GLN A 347 -32.61 5.14 -20.55
N SER A 348 -31.31 4.87 -20.61
CA SER A 348 -30.77 3.95 -21.62
C SER A 348 -31.08 2.52 -21.20
N ASP A 349 -32.02 1.90 -21.90
CA ASP A 349 -32.21 0.45 -21.93
C ASP A 349 -31.04 -0.21 -22.67
N THR A 350 -29.85 -0.16 -22.06
CA THR A 350 -28.67 -0.86 -22.57
C THR A 350 -27.88 -1.45 -21.41
N GLU A 351 -28.23 -2.68 -21.01
CA GLU A 351 -27.28 -3.76 -20.68
C GLU A 351 -28.01 -5.03 -20.20
N MET A 352 -28.82 -5.60 -21.09
CA MET A 352 -28.90 -7.06 -21.18
C MET A 352 -27.55 -7.54 -21.74
N GLY A 353 -26.57 -7.77 -20.86
CA GLY A 353 -25.32 -8.40 -21.28
C GLY A 353 -24.07 -7.99 -20.53
N ARG A 354 -23.96 -8.39 -19.26
CA ARG A 354 -22.67 -8.84 -18.71
C ARG A 354 -22.87 -9.80 -17.55
N VAL A 355 -23.20 -11.03 -17.92
CA VAL A 355 -22.65 -12.19 -17.23
C VAL A 355 -21.14 -12.17 -17.49
N LYS A 356 -20.36 -11.72 -16.50
CA LYS A 356 -19.12 -12.35 -16.05
C LYS A 356 -18.58 -11.67 -14.80
#